data_AF-A0A353ST34-F1
#
_entry.id   AF-A0A353ST34-F1
#
_cell.length_a   1.000
_cell.length_b   1.000
_cell.length_c   1.000
_cell.angle_alpha   90.00
_cell.angle_beta   90.00
_cell.angle_gamma   90.00
#
_symmetry.space_group_name_H-M   'P 1'
#
loop_
_entity.id
_entity.type
_entity.pdbx_description
1 polymer ?
#
loop_
_entity_poly.entity_id
_entity_poly.type
_entity_poly.pdbx_seq_one_letter_code
_entity_poly.pdbx_strand_id
1 'polypeptide(L)'
;MSSSHTALQKYERALNRYFQTPAADRRTVDREKILKVLGVESPQEFLGMHIPLWEAKLDELLDPTSTDMLPISISHSYVNWVRGAIRMMPAAARVKIFSSKFKATGLKKSVLALLHEMTGEPHRDFEVTEVELVEKVHKDTLFTVRTPDGKERDIYLSRFGCLGEYIYSGLPKLVGLPGLPAVYHVTPQGEEVLLKPKEEGINIYHDDAVTLARIQRDGGWWVTGAARQDALGDCIGTALRYGHYVATPKKEVVMIDNIELFHLEETDVRIFEPIYEFLPKKAHPDDRTKRERLEEKMRQEYDAAYADQRTAIRKEWPEIERYLIEMRRNIHAYAGEVFERVMTRVKAKVFSGK
;
A
#
# COMPACT_ATOMS: atom_id res chain seq x y z
N MET A 1 -16.25 -0.29 29.61
CA MET A 1 -16.42 -1.21 28.46
C MET A 1 -17.48 -0.59 27.56
N SER A 2 -17.11 -0.14 26.36
CA SER A 2 -17.92 0.76 25.52
C SER A 2 -19.07 0.05 24.81
N SER A 3 -20.11 0.81 24.47
CA SER A 3 -21.27 0.37 23.67
C SER A 3 -20.89 -0.16 22.27
N SER A 4 -19.74 0.26 21.71
CA SER A 4 -19.25 -0.19 20.39
C SER A 4 -18.87 -1.67 20.41
N HIS A 5 -18.24 -2.15 21.48
CA HIS A 5 -17.84 -3.56 21.61
C HIS A 5 -19.06 -4.50 21.69
N THR A 6 -20.11 -4.10 22.42
CA THR A 6 -21.37 -4.86 22.51
C THR A 6 -22.10 -4.92 21.17
N ALA A 7 -22.06 -3.84 20.38
CA ALA A 7 -22.65 -3.78 19.05
C ALA A 7 -21.93 -4.70 18.04
N LEU A 8 -20.59 -4.72 18.08
CA LEU A 8 -19.78 -5.62 17.24
C LEU A 8 -20.06 -7.09 17.56
N GLN A 9 -20.09 -7.47 18.84
CA GLN A 9 -20.41 -8.85 19.24
C GLN A 9 -21.80 -9.30 18.80
N LYS A 10 -22.80 -8.39 18.85
CA LYS A 10 -24.15 -8.68 18.35
C LYS A 10 -24.14 -8.94 16.85
N TYR A 11 -23.37 -8.14 16.09
CA TYR A 11 -23.18 -8.33 14.66
C TYR A 11 -22.47 -9.65 14.34
N GLU A 12 -21.35 -9.96 14.99
CA GLU A 12 -20.61 -11.22 14.79
C GLU A 12 -21.47 -12.46 15.08
N ARG A 13 -22.33 -12.41 16.12
CA ARG A 13 -23.28 -13.50 16.40
C ARG A 13 -24.31 -13.67 15.29
N ALA A 14 -24.80 -12.58 14.70
CA ALA A 14 -25.71 -12.65 13.57
C ALA A 14 -25.01 -13.21 12.33
N LEU A 15 -23.78 -12.75 12.08
CA LEU A 15 -22.92 -13.17 10.97
C LEU A 15 -22.61 -14.67 11.04
N ASN A 16 -22.20 -15.17 12.21
CA ASN A 16 -21.90 -16.59 12.40
C ASN A 16 -23.11 -17.49 12.09
N ARG A 17 -24.32 -17.09 12.49
CA ARG A 17 -25.55 -17.85 12.15
C ARG A 17 -25.84 -17.82 10.65
N TYR A 18 -25.58 -16.69 10.01
CA TYR A 18 -25.77 -16.54 8.57
C TYR A 18 -24.86 -17.47 7.76
N PHE A 19 -23.57 -17.49 8.09
CA PHE A 19 -22.57 -18.33 7.39
C PHE A 19 -22.64 -19.82 7.74
N GLN A 20 -23.40 -20.21 8.77
CA GLN A 20 -23.78 -21.61 9.00
C GLN A 20 -24.78 -22.14 7.95
N THR A 21 -25.47 -21.25 7.24
CA THR A 21 -26.37 -21.62 6.14
C THR A 21 -25.56 -21.76 4.84
N PRO A 22 -25.68 -22.88 4.11
CA PRO A 22 -25.03 -23.06 2.81
C PRO A 22 -25.36 -21.92 1.85
N ALA A 23 -24.40 -21.51 1.01
CA ALA A 23 -24.57 -20.35 0.12
C ALA A 23 -25.83 -20.43 -0.77
N ALA A 24 -26.16 -21.63 -1.26
CA ALA A 24 -27.35 -21.88 -2.08
C ALA A 24 -28.68 -21.65 -1.34
N ASP A 25 -28.68 -21.76 -0.01
CA ASP A 25 -29.88 -21.67 0.83
C ASP A 25 -30.03 -20.30 1.53
N ARG A 26 -29.09 -19.37 1.32
CA ARG A 26 -29.11 -18.05 1.94
C ARG A 26 -30.18 -17.16 1.31
N ARG A 27 -31.17 -16.79 2.11
CA ARG A 27 -32.33 -16.01 1.68
C ARG A 27 -32.09 -14.50 1.83
N THR A 28 -32.69 -13.72 0.95
CA THR A 28 -32.72 -12.23 1.00
C THR A 28 -33.18 -11.71 2.36
N VAL A 29 -34.16 -12.35 3.00
CA VAL A 29 -34.66 -11.99 4.34
C VAL A 29 -33.58 -12.08 5.42
N ASP A 30 -32.65 -13.03 5.29
CA ASP A 30 -31.56 -13.20 6.26
C ASP A 30 -30.46 -12.15 6.04
N ARG A 31 -30.18 -11.76 4.78
CA ARG A 31 -29.34 -10.59 4.45
C ARG A 31 -29.92 -9.29 5.01
N GLU A 32 -31.23 -9.09 4.84
CA GLU A 32 -31.94 -7.92 5.34
C GLU A 32 -31.76 -7.75 6.86
N LYS A 33 -31.84 -8.85 7.63
CA LYS A 33 -31.61 -8.83 9.09
C LYS A 33 -30.19 -8.38 9.43
N ILE A 34 -29.17 -8.82 8.68
CA ILE A 34 -27.77 -8.42 8.91
C ILE A 34 -27.59 -6.94 8.62
N LEU A 35 -28.13 -6.46 7.49
CA LEU A 35 -28.08 -5.04 7.12
C LEU A 35 -28.77 -4.14 8.16
N LYS A 36 -29.90 -4.59 8.74
CA LYS A 36 -30.54 -3.89 9.88
C LYS A 36 -29.64 -3.82 11.11
N VAL A 37 -28.93 -4.91 11.45
CA VAL A 37 -27.97 -4.92 12.57
C VAL A 37 -26.79 -3.98 12.32
N LEU A 38 -26.37 -3.87 11.06
CA LEU A 38 -25.34 -2.94 10.62
C LEU A 38 -25.80 -1.48 10.68
N GLY A 39 -27.12 -1.23 10.65
CA GLY A 39 -27.73 0.10 10.71
C GLY A 39 -27.99 0.71 9.33
N VAL A 40 -28.07 -0.10 8.27
CA VAL A 40 -28.48 0.36 6.93
C VAL A 40 -29.95 0.79 7.00
N GLU A 41 -30.24 2.03 6.60
CA GLU A 41 -31.56 2.66 6.76
C GLU A 41 -32.67 1.98 5.94
N SER A 42 -32.39 1.67 4.67
CA SER A 42 -33.29 0.95 3.75
C SER A 42 -32.67 -0.35 3.23
N PRO A 43 -32.63 -1.44 4.03
CA PRO A 43 -32.03 -2.71 3.63
C PRO A 43 -32.61 -3.31 2.35
N GLN A 44 -33.92 -3.17 2.11
CA GLN A 44 -34.57 -3.70 0.91
C GLN A 44 -34.15 -2.94 -0.35
N GLU A 45 -34.09 -1.60 -0.28
CA GLU A 45 -33.60 -0.79 -1.40
C GLU A 45 -32.12 -1.07 -1.67
N PHE A 46 -31.33 -1.23 -0.60
CA PHE A 46 -29.93 -1.59 -0.71
C PHE A 46 -29.74 -2.95 -1.39
N LEU A 47 -30.52 -3.97 -1.02
CA LEU A 47 -30.51 -5.28 -1.68
C LEU A 47 -31.06 -5.24 -3.11
N GLY A 48 -31.99 -4.33 -3.39
CA GLY A 48 -32.61 -4.13 -4.70
C GLY A 48 -31.80 -3.30 -5.69
N MET A 49 -30.57 -2.88 -5.34
CA MET A 49 -29.70 -2.15 -6.27
C MET A 49 -29.45 -2.97 -7.55
N HIS A 50 -29.56 -2.32 -8.71
CA HIS A 50 -29.34 -2.94 -10.03
C HIS A 50 -27.85 -3.17 -10.33
N ILE A 51 -27.16 -3.87 -9.42
CA ILE A 51 -25.77 -4.29 -9.56
C ILE A 51 -25.76 -5.79 -9.88
N PRO A 52 -25.06 -6.24 -10.94
CA PRO A 52 -24.98 -7.66 -11.26
C PRO A 52 -24.45 -8.48 -10.08
N LEU A 53 -25.13 -9.58 -9.76
CA LEU A 53 -24.75 -10.53 -8.69
C LEU A 53 -24.63 -9.87 -7.29
N TRP A 54 -25.37 -8.78 -7.04
CA TRP A 54 -25.20 -7.97 -5.83
C TRP A 54 -25.32 -8.75 -4.53
N GLU A 55 -26.31 -9.63 -4.40
CA GLU A 55 -26.46 -10.45 -3.19
C GLU A 55 -25.25 -11.36 -2.92
N ALA A 56 -24.65 -11.93 -3.97
CA ALA A 56 -23.42 -12.73 -3.83
C ALA A 56 -22.23 -11.85 -3.44
N LYS A 57 -22.14 -10.63 -3.98
CA LYS A 57 -21.10 -9.67 -3.61
C LYS A 57 -21.27 -9.16 -2.19
N LEU A 58 -22.50 -9.01 -1.72
CA LEU A 58 -22.77 -8.71 -0.32
C LEU A 58 -22.33 -9.86 0.58
N ASP A 59 -22.57 -11.12 0.20
CA ASP A 59 -22.07 -12.27 0.96
C ASP A 59 -20.54 -12.27 1.05
N GLU A 60 -19.84 -12.00 -0.06
CA GLU A 60 -18.37 -11.87 -0.09
C GLU A 60 -17.88 -10.71 0.81
N LEU A 61 -18.54 -9.55 0.78
CA LEU A 61 -18.23 -8.42 1.67
C LEU A 61 -18.40 -8.79 3.15
N LEU A 62 -19.49 -9.51 3.47
CA LEU A 62 -19.84 -9.89 4.83
C LEU A 62 -18.99 -11.08 5.34
N ASP A 63 -18.32 -11.83 4.46
CA ASP A 63 -17.55 -13.01 4.86
C ASP A 63 -16.42 -12.61 5.82
N PRO A 64 -16.44 -13.10 7.09
CA PRO A 64 -15.40 -12.78 8.06
C PRO A 64 -14.07 -13.46 7.70
N THR A 65 -14.07 -14.48 6.86
CA THR A 65 -12.88 -15.24 6.46
C THR A 65 -12.08 -14.58 5.34
N SER A 66 -12.67 -13.60 4.64
CA SER A 66 -11.99 -12.80 3.64
C SER A 66 -11.61 -11.43 4.19
N THR A 67 -10.48 -10.90 3.73
CA THR A 67 -10.03 -9.52 4.01
C THR A 67 -10.70 -8.48 3.13
N ASP A 68 -11.48 -8.89 2.13
CA ASP A 68 -12.01 -7.99 1.12
C ASP A 68 -13.08 -7.03 1.66
N MET A 69 -12.93 -5.74 1.31
CA MET A 69 -13.95 -4.71 1.49
C MET A 69 -14.50 -4.20 0.15
N LEU A 70 -13.96 -4.67 -0.98
CA LEU A 70 -14.43 -4.43 -2.35
C LEU A 70 -14.50 -5.76 -3.12
N PRO A 71 -15.59 -6.54 -2.96
CA PRO A 71 -15.77 -7.93 -3.42
C PRO A 71 -15.96 -8.07 -4.94
N ILE A 72 -15.16 -7.38 -5.74
CA ILE A 72 -15.23 -7.38 -7.20
C ILE A 72 -13.88 -6.94 -7.77
N SER A 73 -13.40 -7.55 -8.85
CA SER A 73 -12.17 -7.09 -9.52
C SER A 73 -12.23 -5.60 -9.91
N ILE A 74 -11.09 -4.90 -9.80
CA ILE A 74 -10.93 -3.51 -10.29
C ILE A 74 -11.11 -3.39 -11.79
N SER A 75 -10.82 -4.45 -12.55
CA SER A 75 -10.96 -4.47 -13.99
C SER A 75 -12.42 -4.61 -14.44
N HIS A 76 -13.34 -4.86 -13.50
CA HIS A 76 -14.73 -5.08 -13.84
C HIS A 76 -15.47 -3.76 -14.08
N SER A 77 -16.27 -3.71 -15.15
CA SER A 77 -17.10 -2.56 -15.55
C SER A 77 -17.99 -1.95 -14.45
N TYR A 78 -18.47 -2.73 -13.47
CA TYR A 78 -19.34 -2.24 -12.39
C TYR A 78 -18.63 -2.03 -11.04
N VAL A 79 -17.29 -2.05 -11.00
CA VAL A 79 -16.50 -1.82 -9.77
C VAL A 79 -16.88 -0.51 -9.09
N ASN A 80 -17.09 0.56 -9.87
CA ASN A 80 -17.43 1.87 -9.33
C ASN A 80 -18.84 1.89 -8.71
N TRP A 81 -19.79 1.11 -9.23
CA TRP A 81 -21.13 0.95 -8.64
C TRP A 81 -21.09 0.17 -7.33
N VAL A 82 -20.34 -0.94 -7.28
CA VAL A 82 -20.14 -1.70 -6.02
C VAL A 82 -19.45 -0.82 -4.97
N ARG A 83 -18.39 -0.11 -5.36
CA ARG A 83 -17.68 0.82 -4.45
C ARG A 83 -18.63 1.91 -3.95
N GLY A 84 -19.42 2.50 -4.84
CA GLY A 84 -20.44 3.49 -4.50
C GLY A 84 -21.47 2.95 -3.49
N ALA A 85 -22.01 1.77 -3.75
CA ALA A 85 -22.97 1.11 -2.85
C ALA A 85 -22.38 0.89 -1.44
N ILE A 86 -21.14 0.40 -1.34
CA ILE A 86 -20.49 0.19 -0.03
C ILE A 86 -20.20 1.52 0.67
N ARG A 87 -19.83 2.56 -0.07
CA ARG A 87 -19.66 3.92 0.46
C ARG A 87 -20.96 4.53 0.97
N MET A 88 -22.13 4.15 0.42
CA MET A 88 -23.45 4.58 0.90
C MET A 88 -23.85 3.93 2.24
N MET A 89 -23.22 2.82 2.65
CA MET A 89 -23.46 2.27 3.98
C MET A 89 -23.00 3.26 5.06
N PRO A 90 -23.60 3.27 6.26
CA PRO A 90 -23.10 4.07 7.38
C PRO A 90 -21.63 3.75 7.68
N ALA A 91 -20.84 4.74 8.07
CA ALA A 91 -19.43 4.53 8.43
C ALA A 91 -19.27 3.45 9.51
N ALA A 92 -20.13 3.49 10.53
CA ALA A 92 -20.18 2.48 11.59
C ALA A 92 -20.48 1.06 11.09
N ALA A 93 -21.18 0.89 9.96
CA ALA A 93 -21.39 -0.41 9.34
C ALA A 93 -20.10 -0.93 8.70
N ARG A 94 -19.38 -0.09 7.95
CA ARG A 94 -18.09 -0.45 7.34
C ARG A 94 -17.06 -0.85 8.38
N VAL A 95 -16.97 -0.09 9.48
CA VAL A 95 -16.11 -0.40 10.62
C VAL A 95 -16.45 -1.77 11.23
N LYS A 96 -17.73 -2.07 11.46
CA LYS A 96 -18.16 -3.39 11.99
C LYS A 96 -17.83 -4.53 11.04
N ILE A 97 -18.10 -4.37 9.74
CA ILE A 97 -17.78 -5.37 8.71
C ILE A 97 -16.28 -5.66 8.73
N PHE A 98 -15.44 -4.62 8.60
CA PHE A 98 -13.99 -4.79 8.57
C PHE A 98 -13.45 -5.38 9.87
N SER A 99 -13.89 -4.86 11.03
CA SER A 99 -13.46 -5.35 12.34
C SER A 99 -13.80 -6.83 12.57
N SER A 100 -14.95 -7.31 12.06
CA SER A 100 -15.35 -8.71 12.20
C SER A 100 -14.43 -9.69 11.46
N LYS A 101 -13.67 -9.21 10.46
CA LYS A 101 -12.75 -10.03 9.67
C LYS A 101 -11.48 -10.37 10.45
N PHE A 102 -11.09 -9.57 11.45
CA PHE A 102 -9.78 -9.70 12.11
C PHE A 102 -9.55 -11.05 12.80
N LYS A 103 -10.57 -11.62 13.42
CA LYS A 103 -10.42 -12.88 14.15
C LYS A 103 -10.18 -14.06 13.21
N ALA A 104 -10.97 -14.16 12.13
CA ALA A 104 -10.89 -15.30 11.22
C ALA A 104 -9.72 -15.19 10.22
N THR A 105 -9.31 -13.97 9.87
CA THR A 105 -8.17 -13.73 8.97
C THR A 105 -6.82 -13.67 9.69
N GLY A 106 -6.81 -13.43 11.01
CA GLY A 106 -5.58 -13.25 11.80
C GLY A 106 -4.97 -11.84 11.70
N LEU A 107 -5.62 -10.91 10.99
CA LEU A 107 -5.12 -9.55 10.74
C LEU A 107 -4.75 -8.75 12.00
N LYS A 108 -5.42 -9.01 13.14
CA LYS A 108 -5.17 -8.28 14.38
C LYS A 108 -3.68 -8.30 14.78
N LYS A 109 -3.02 -9.46 14.66
CA LYS A 109 -1.61 -9.60 15.01
C LYS A 109 -0.71 -8.79 14.08
N SER A 110 -1.04 -8.79 12.79
CA SER A 110 -0.27 -8.10 11.75
C SER A 110 -0.41 -6.58 11.85
N VAL A 111 -1.60 -6.07 12.21
CA VAL A 111 -1.80 -4.65 12.50
C VAL A 111 -1.02 -4.21 13.75
N LEU A 112 -1.03 -5.03 14.82
CA LEU A 112 -0.23 -4.74 16.02
C LEU A 112 1.27 -4.74 15.74
N ALA A 113 1.75 -5.66 14.88
CA ALA A 113 3.14 -5.67 14.45
C ALA A 113 3.50 -4.40 13.66
N LEU A 114 2.62 -3.97 12.74
CA LEU A 114 2.85 -2.74 11.99
C LEU A 114 2.85 -1.50 12.92
N LEU A 115 1.91 -1.42 13.86
CA LEU A 115 1.88 -0.33 14.84
C LEU A 115 3.16 -0.29 15.68
N HIS A 116 3.72 -1.45 16.05
CA HIS A 116 4.99 -1.51 16.73
C HIS A 116 6.13 -0.94 15.87
N GLU A 117 6.23 -1.35 14.60
CA GLU A 117 7.23 -0.84 13.66
C GLU A 117 7.09 0.68 13.41
N MET A 118 5.86 1.18 13.35
CA MET A 118 5.59 2.61 13.12
C MET A 118 5.91 3.49 14.33
N THR A 119 5.66 2.99 15.54
CA THR A 119 5.72 3.80 16.76
C THR A 119 6.94 3.52 17.64
N GLY A 120 7.59 2.37 17.46
CA GLY A 120 8.62 1.85 18.37
C GLY A 120 8.05 1.31 19.68
N GLU A 121 6.73 1.37 19.90
CA GLU A 121 6.07 1.00 21.15
C GLU A 121 5.21 -0.26 20.95
N PRO A 122 5.22 -1.22 21.88
CA PRO A 122 4.35 -2.39 21.78
C PRO A 122 2.91 -2.01 22.13
N HIS A 123 1.98 -2.29 21.22
CA HIS A 123 0.54 -2.11 21.44
C HIS A 123 -0.13 -3.43 21.80
N ARG A 124 -1.05 -3.40 22.78
CA ARG A 124 -1.82 -4.60 23.19
C ARG A 124 -3.14 -4.75 22.44
N ASP A 125 -3.72 -3.63 22.04
CA ASP A 125 -5.01 -3.60 21.35
C ASP A 125 -5.15 -2.31 20.53
N PHE A 126 -6.18 -2.25 19.70
CA PHE A 126 -6.59 -1.07 18.95
C PHE A 126 -8.08 -1.16 18.58
N GLU A 127 -8.70 -0.02 18.30
CA GLU A 127 -10.04 0.07 17.73
C GLU A 127 -9.95 0.59 16.29
N VAL A 128 -10.71 0.00 15.37
CA VAL A 128 -10.90 0.61 14.03
C VAL A 128 -11.97 1.67 14.15
N THR A 129 -11.66 2.90 13.75
CA THR A 129 -12.57 4.05 13.86
C THR A 129 -13.17 4.46 12.53
N GLU A 130 -12.46 4.17 11.44
CA GLU A 130 -12.87 4.52 10.08
C GLU A 130 -12.39 3.48 9.07
N VAL A 131 -13.16 3.30 8.00
CA VAL A 131 -12.82 2.42 6.87
C VAL A 131 -13.30 3.09 5.57
N GLU A 132 -12.36 3.25 4.65
CA GLU A 132 -12.55 3.84 3.34
C GLU A 132 -12.10 2.88 2.23
N LEU A 133 -12.89 2.84 1.16
CA LEU A 133 -12.49 2.20 -0.09
C LEU A 133 -11.81 3.24 -0.95
N VAL A 134 -10.48 3.22 -1.02
CA VAL A 134 -9.74 4.20 -1.82
C VAL A 134 -9.76 3.84 -3.30
N GLU A 135 -9.80 4.87 -4.14
CA GLU A 135 -9.72 4.72 -5.60
C GLU A 135 -8.24 4.69 -6.03
N LYS A 136 -7.51 3.71 -5.49
CA LYS A 136 -6.16 3.38 -5.92
C LYS A 136 -6.23 2.19 -6.88
N VAL A 137 -5.29 2.13 -7.83
CA VAL A 137 -5.13 1.01 -8.77
C VAL A 137 -5.03 -0.33 -8.04
N HIS A 138 -4.58 -0.33 -6.78
CA HIS A 138 -4.19 -1.52 -6.03
C HIS A 138 -5.32 -2.08 -5.15
N LYS A 139 -6.50 -1.44 -5.18
CA LYS A 139 -7.71 -1.93 -4.50
C LYS A 139 -7.59 -1.92 -2.98
N ASP A 140 -6.82 -0.96 -2.47
CA ASP A 140 -6.51 -0.86 -1.06
C ASP A 140 -7.76 -0.53 -0.24
N THR A 141 -7.83 -1.10 0.96
CA THR A 141 -8.71 -0.61 2.01
C THR A 141 -7.89 0.30 2.91
N LEU A 142 -8.28 1.56 3.01
CA LEU A 142 -7.72 2.48 3.99
C LEU A 142 -8.56 2.38 5.27
N PHE A 143 -7.93 2.23 6.42
CA PHE A 143 -8.63 2.23 7.69
C PHE A 143 -7.82 2.95 8.75
N THR A 144 -8.52 3.61 9.65
CA THR A 144 -7.93 4.31 10.78
C THR A 144 -8.02 3.45 12.01
N VAL A 145 -6.90 3.28 12.70
CA VAL A 145 -6.81 2.61 13.99
C VAL A 145 -6.54 3.61 15.09
N ARG A 146 -7.22 3.46 16.21
CA ARG A 146 -6.99 4.20 17.44
C ARG A 146 -6.37 3.28 18.48
N THR A 147 -5.20 3.64 18.96
CA THR A 147 -4.51 2.94 20.05
C THR A 147 -5.11 3.33 21.42
N PRO A 148 -4.86 2.58 22.50
CA PRO A 148 -5.46 2.84 23.82
C PRO A 148 -5.09 4.20 24.43
N ASP A 149 -3.99 4.81 23.99
CA ASP A 149 -3.57 6.17 24.34
C ASP A 149 -4.31 7.26 23.54
N GLY A 150 -5.25 6.87 22.67
CA GLY A 150 -6.09 7.77 21.88
C GLY A 150 -5.46 8.26 20.58
N LYS A 151 -4.22 7.84 20.25
CA LYS A 151 -3.58 8.23 18.98
C LYS A 151 -4.20 7.48 17.80
N GLU A 152 -4.40 8.20 16.71
CA GLU A 152 -4.94 7.64 15.47
C GLU A 152 -3.87 7.50 14.40
N ARG A 153 -3.97 6.42 13.63
CA ARG A 153 -3.08 6.10 12.52
C ARG A 153 -3.85 5.50 11.36
N ASP A 154 -3.53 5.98 10.17
CA ASP A 154 -4.09 5.51 8.92
C ASP A 154 -3.22 4.38 8.36
N ILE A 155 -3.86 3.27 7.99
CA ILE A 155 -3.20 2.04 7.48
C ILE A 155 -3.90 1.60 6.20
N TYR A 156 -3.12 1.28 5.18
CA TYR A 156 -3.58 0.57 4.00
C TYR A 156 -3.48 -0.94 4.22
N LEU A 157 -4.53 -1.66 3.83
CA LEU A 157 -4.50 -3.08 3.50
C LEU A 157 -4.53 -3.21 1.98
N SER A 158 -3.39 -3.62 1.40
CA SER A 158 -3.23 -3.91 -0.03
C SER A 158 -3.30 -5.42 -0.27
N ARG A 159 -3.75 -5.79 -1.47
CA ARG A 159 -3.77 -7.17 -1.99
C ARG A 159 -3.02 -7.30 -3.31
N PHE A 160 -2.31 -6.25 -3.71
CA PHE A 160 -1.62 -6.18 -4.99
C PHE A 160 -0.12 -6.05 -4.76
N GLY A 161 0.66 -6.91 -5.42
CA GLY A 161 2.13 -6.88 -5.31
C GLY A 161 2.70 -7.08 -3.90
N CYS A 162 1.96 -7.73 -3.00
CA CYS A 162 2.26 -7.79 -1.57
C CYS A 162 3.68 -8.29 -1.26
N LEU A 163 4.10 -9.39 -1.88
CA LEU A 163 5.44 -9.96 -1.66
C LEU A 163 6.55 -9.04 -2.18
N GLY A 164 6.37 -8.42 -3.35
CA GLY A 164 7.36 -7.50 -3.91
C GLY A 164 7.59 -6.31 -2.99
N GLU A 165 6.51 -5.64 -2.60
CA GLU A 165 6.61 -4.47 -1.71
C GLU A 165 7.15 -4.86 -0.32
N TYR A 166 6.77 -6.02 0.21
CA TYR A 166 7.34 -6.54 1.47
C TYR A 166 8.85 -6.79 1.37
N ILE A 167 9.32 -7.47 0.32
CA ILE A 167 10.75 -7.71 0.06
C ILE A 167 11.48 -6.37 -0.03
N TYR A 168 10.93 -5.40 -0.75
CA TYR A 168 11.57 -4.09 -0.88
C TYR A 168 11.62 -3.32 0.45
N SER A 169 10.56 -3.38 1.27
CA SER A 169 10.39 -2.53 2.46
C SER A 169 11.54 -2.59 3.48
N GLY A 170 12.25 -3.73 3.57
CA GLY A 170 13.40 -3.89 4.47
C GLY A 170 14.71 -3.31 3.92
N LEU A 171 14.83 -3.08 2.61
CA LEU A 171 16.08 -2.69 1.95
C LEU A 171 16.51 -1.24 2.22
N PRO A 172 15.63 -0.21 2.17
CA PRO A 172 16.04 1.18 2.35
C PRO A 172 16.85 1.43 3.62
N LYS A 173 16.39 0.89 4.77
CA LYS A 173 17.05 1.11 6.06
C LYS A 173 18.48 0.56 6.10
N LEU A 174 18.76 -0.53 5.39
CA LEU A 174 20.11 -1.14 5.33
C LEU A 174 21.15 -0.22 4.68
N VAL A 175 20.70 0.73 3.85
CA VAL A 175 21.57 1.64 3.09
C VAL A 175 21.37 3.11 3.50
N GLY A 176 20.81 3.34 4.69
CA GLY A 176 20.61 4.68 5.25
C GLY A 176 19.55 5.51 4.51
N LEU A 177 18.55 4.85 3.91
CA LEU A 177 17.42 5.51 3.26
C LEU A 177 16.16 5.41 4.12
N PRO A 178 15.31 6.46 4.08
CA PRO A 178 13.98 6.39 4.68
C PRO A 178 13.13 5.39 3.89
N GLY A 179 12.26 4.67 4.60
CA GLY A 179 11.34 3.71 4.02
C GLY A 179 10.16 3.48 4.95
N LEU A 180 9.02 3.13 4.37
CA LEU A 180 7.82 2.81 5.14
C LEU A 180 7.88 1.35 5.57
N PRO A 181 7.59 1.04 6.85
CA PRO A 181 7.47 -0.34 7.28
C PRO A 181 6.28 -1.00 6.57
N ALA A 182 6.42 -2.28 6.25
CA ALA A 182 5.32 -3.08 5.72
C ALA A 182 5.27 -4.43 6.45
N VAL A 183 4.06 -4.94 6.67
CA VAL A 183 3.83 -6.25 7.25
C VAL A 183 3.09 -7.11 6.25
N TYR A 184 3.76 -8.18 5.81
CA TYR A 184 3.18 -9.21 4.97
C TYR A 184 2.42 -10.23 5.81
N HIS A 185 1.23 -10.60 5.34
CA HIS A 185 0.38 -11.56 6.03
C HIS A 185 -0.33 -12.47 5.02
N VAL A 186 -0.48 -13.74 5.39
CA VAL A 186 -1.26 -14.71 4.63
C VAL A 186 -2.39 -15.21 5.53
N THR A 187 -3.62 -15.08 5.08
CA THR A 187 -4.78 -15.55 5.84
C THR A 187 -4.83 -17.07 5.89
N PRO A 188 -5.59 -17.69 6.80
CA PRO A 188 -5.81 -19.15 6.79
C PRO A 188 -6.37 -19.70 5.47
N GLN A 189 -7.03 -18.86 4.68
CA GLN A 189 -7.60 -19.17 3.36
C GLN A 189 -6.57 -19.03 2.23
N GLY A 190 -5.35 -18.58 2.53
CA GLY A 190 -4.29 -18.34 1.55
C GLY A 190 -4.35 -16.97 0.87
N GLU A 191 -5.17 -16.02 1.36
CA GLU A 191 -5.17 -14.66 0.83
C GLU A 191 -3.89 -13.93 1.27
N GLU A 192 -3.11 -13.45 0.31
CA GLU A 192 -1.94 -12.60 0.56
C GLU A 192 -2.37 -11.15 0.73
N VAL A 193 -1.91 -10.52 1.81
CA VAL A 193 -2.18 -9.11 2.10
C VAL A 193 -0.93 -8.41 2.60
N LEU A 194 -0.86 -7.11 2.35
CA LEU A 194 0.18 -6.22 2.84
C LEU A 194 -0.43 -5.09 3.64
N LEU A 195 0.04 -4.91 4.87
CA LEU A 195 -0.29 -3.76 5.70
C LEU A 195 0.85 -2.74 5.62
N LYS A 196 0.53 -1.48 5.34
CA LYS A 196 1.49 -0.37 5.31
C LYS A 196 0.86 0.91 5.84
N PRO A 197 1.63 1.82 6.45
CA PRO A 197 1.09 3.12 6.87
C PRO A 197 0.63 3.91 5.66
N LYS A 198 -0.39 4.75 5.83
CA LYS A 198 -0.64 5.81 4.87
C LYS A 198 0.54 6.77 4.85
N GLU A 199 0.95 7.15 3.65
CA GLU A 199 2.08 8.04 3.47
C GLU A 199 1.79 9.42 4.08
N GLU A 200 2.70 9.92 4.92
CA GLU A 200 2.66 11.29 5.41
C GLU A 200 3.53 12.19 4.51
N GLY A 201 2.90 13.10 3.76
CA GLY A 201 3.63 14.06 2.95
C GLY A 201 2.93 14.41 1.64
N ILE A 202 3.73 14.92 0.70
CA ILE A 202 3.28 15.36 -0.62
C ILE A 202 3.75 14.34 -1.65
N ASN A 203 2.83 13.81 -2.47
CA ASN A 203 3.22 13.03 -3.64
C ASN A 203 3.82 13.98 -4.69
N ILE A 204 5.11 13.85 -4.97
CA ILE A 204 5.86 14.84 -5.78
C ILE A 204 5.30 14.96 -7.20
N TYR A 205 4.74 13.89 -7.75
CA TYR A 205 4.27 13.85 -9.13
C TYR A 205 2.78 14.20 -9.26
N HIS A 206 1.97 13.69 -8.32
CA HIS A 206 0.51 13.74 -8.43
C HIS A 206 -0.17 14.82 -7.58
N ASP A 207 0.54 15.44 -6.64
CA ASP A 207 -0.07 16.43 -5.76
C ASP A 207 -0.05 17.83 -6.38
N ASP A 208 -1.18 18.53 -6.30
CA ASP A 208 -1.37 19.90 -6.77
C ASP A 208 -0.57 20.93 -5.94
N ALA A 209 -0.20 20.58 -4.70
CA ALA A 209 0.65 21.41 -3.84
C ALA A 209 2.08 21.59 -4.39
N VAL A 210 2.49 20.79 -5.38
CA VAL A 210 3.79 20.87 -6.05
C VAL A 210 3.79 22.02 -7.06
N THR A 211 3.80 23.25 -6.54
CA THR A 211 3.79 24.50 -7.31
C THR A 211 5.22 24.97 -7.65
N LEU A 212 5.37 25.90 -8.60
CA LEU A 212 6.66 26.54 -8.91
C LEU A 212 7.39 27.05 -7.66
N ALA A 213 6.70 27.77 -6.78
CA ALA A 213 7.29 28.30 -5.55
C ALA A 213 7.79 27.19 -4.62
N ARG A 214 7.06 26.07 -4.56
CA ARG A 214 7.46 24.88 -3.80
C ARG A 214 8.69 24.23 -4.41
N ILE A 215 8.71 24.05 -5.74
CA ILE A 215 9.83 23.46 -6.48
C ILE A 215 11.11 24.31 -6.29
N GLN A 216 11.00 25.63 -6.35
CA GLN A 216 12.15 26.52 -6.14
C GLN A 216 12.73 26.42 -4.71
N ARG A 217 11.88 26.20 -3.72
CA ARG A 217 12.30 26.09 -2.31
C ARG A 217 12.83 24.70 -1.95
N ASP A 218 12.14 23.65 -2.40
CA ASP A 218 12.30 22.29 -1.90
C ASP A 218 12.85 21.31 -2.95
N GLY A 219 12.86 21.70 -4.23
CA GLY A 219 13.21 20.83 -5.34
C GLY A 219 14.59 20.19 -5.24
N GLY A 220 15.59 20.90 -4.69
CA GLY A 220 16.94 20.33 -4.57
C GLY A 220 16.98 19.08 -3.67
N TRP A 221 16.39 19.15 -2.47
CA TRP A 221 16.38 17.99 -1.57
C TRP A 221 15.43 16.88 -2.03
N TRP A 222 14.38 17.23 -2.79
CA TRP A 222 13.53 16.23 -3.47
C TRP A 222 14.32 15.42 -4.48
N VAL A 223 15.09 16.11 -5.34
CA VAL A 223 15.92 15.50 -6.38
C VAL A 223 17.00 14.62 -5.77
N THR A 224 17.72 15.12 -4.77
CA THR A 224 18.71 14.32 -4.02
C THR A 224 18.06 13.09 -3.39
N GLY A 225 16.90 13.23 -2.74
CA GLY A 225 16.21 12.12 -2.10
C GLY A 225 15.74 11.05 -3.08
N ALA A 226 15.13 11.46 -4.20
CA ALA A 226 14.72 10.57 -5.27
C ALA A 226 15.92 9.86 -5.92
N ALA A 227 17.02 10.57 -6.20
CA ALA A 227 18.25 9.98 -6.73
C ALA A 227 18.78 8.83 -5.88
N ARG A 228 18.74 9.01 -4.56
CA ARG A 228 19.18 7.98 -3.62
C ARG A 228 18.24 6.76 -3.63
N GLN A 229 16.92 6.98 -3.67
CA GLN A 229 15.95 5.89 -3.81
C GLN A 229 16.10 5.17 -5.15
N ASP A 230 16.34 5.91 -6.24
CA ASP A 230 16.57 5.37 -7.58
C ASP A 230 17.82 4.52 -7.66
N ALA A 231 18.90 4.92 -7.00
CA ALA A 231 20.12 4.11 -6.92
C ALA A 231 19.84 2.73 -6.30
N LEU A 232 19.02 2.67 -5.25
CA LEU A 232 18.59 1.39 -4.66
C LEU A 232 17.65 0.65 -5.62
N GLY A 233 16.64 1.34 -6.16
CA GLY A 233 15.70 0.78 -7.13
C GLY A 233 16.39 0.14 -8.35
N ASP A 234 17.43 0.76 -8.88
CA ASP A 234 18.21 0.24 -10.02
C ASP A 234 19.04 -0.99 -9.67
N CYS A 235 19.55 -1.06 -8.44
CA CYS A 235 20.29 -2.22 -7.98
C CYS A 235 19.37 -3.44 -7.80
N ILE A 236 18.14 -3.20 -7.35
CA ILE A 236 17.14 -4.25 -7.07
C ILE A 236 16.28 -4.59 -8.29
N GLY A 237 16.17 -3.67 -9.25
CA GLY A 237 15.37 -3.83 -10.47
C GLY A 237 13.91 -3.48 -10.26
N THR A 238 13.61 -2.32 -9.68
CA THR A 238 12.24 -1.81 -9.60
C THR A 238 11.78 -1.30 -10.98
N ALA A 239 10.67 -1.82 -11.51
CA ALA A 239 10.17 -1.48 -12.87
C ALA A 239 9.20 -0.29 -12.91
N LEU A 240 8.40 -0.09 -11.86
CA LEU A 240 7.42 1.00 -11.79
C LEU A 240 7.98 2.15 -10.96
N ARG A 241 8.33 3.27 -11.60
CA ARG A 241 8.87 4.47 -10.92
C ARG A 241 8.12 5.77 -11.20
N TYR A 242 7.07 5.74 -12.03
CA TYR A 242 6.28 6.94 -12.28
C TYR A 242 5.30 7.18 -11.14
N GLY A 243 5.46 8.30 -10.40
CA GLY A 243 4.43 8.72 -9.43
C GLY A 243 4.63 8.30 -7.98
N HIS A 244 5.79 7.75 -7.63
CA HIS A 244 5.96 6.95 -6.41
C HIS A 244 6.86 7.57 -5.34
N TYR A 245 7.07 8.88 -5.34
CA TYR A 245 7.85 9.54 -4.29
C TYR A 245 6.98 10.42 -3.43
N VAL A 246 7.08 10.23 -2.11
CA VAL A 246 6.47 11.10 -1.13
C VAL A 246 7.56 11.90 -0.41
N ALA A 247 7.43 13.22 -0.49
CA ALA A 247 8.22 14.17 0.26
C ALA A 247 7.60 14.36 1.65
N THR A 248 8.26 13.86 2.69
CA THR A 248 7.75 13.89 4.06
C THR A 248 7.97 15.26 4.73
N PRO A 249 7.21 15.59 5.80
CA PRO A 249 7.45 16.79 6.60
C PRO A 249 8.86 16.89 7.21
N LYS A 250 9.55 15.75 7.39
CA LYS A 250 10.91 15.67 7.94
C LYS A 250 12.01 15.92 6.90
N LYS A 251 11.64 16.34 5.68
CA LYS A 251 12.55 16.51 4.54
C LYS A 251 13.22 15.22 4.10
N GLU A 252 12.45 14.14 4.10
CA GLU A 252 12.85 12.84 3.57
C GLU A 252 12.04 12.53 2.31
N VAL A 253 12.62 11.75 1.41
CA VAL A 253 11.92 11.22 0.22
C VAL A 253 11.82 9.72 0.37
N VAL A 254 10.60 9.21 0.46
CA VAL A 254 10.33 7.77 0.47
C VAL A 254 9.79 7.34 -0.89
N MET A 255 10.24 6.17 -1.35
CA MET A 255 9.65 5.50 -2.51
C MET A 255 8.53 4.58 -2.05
N ILE A 256 7.39 4.60 -2.73
CA ILE A 256 6.19 3.83 -2.38
C ILE A 256 5.76 2.90 -3.53
N ASP A 257 4.86 1.95 -3.26
CA ASP A 257 4.25 1.06 -4.26
C ASP A 257 5.27 0.28 -5.12
N ASN A 258 6.34 -0.22 -4.48
CA ASN A 258 7.40 -1.02 -5.12
C ASN A 258 6.97 -2.47 -5.39
N ILE A 259 5.98 -2.65 -6.26
CA ILE A 259 5.31 -3.94 -6.48
C ILE A 259 5.98 -4.85 -7.52
N GLU A 260 6.84 -4.30 -8.38
CA GLU A 260 7.56 -4.98 -9.46
C GLU A 260 9.07 -4.90 -9.24
N LEU A 261 9.69 -6.02 -8.87
CA LEU A 261 11.12 -6.15 -8.52
C LEU A 261 11.84 -7.11 -9.47
N PHE A 262 13.17 -7.04 -9.45
CA PHE A 262 14.08 -7.90 -10.20
C PHE A 262 14.01 -7.76 -11.73
N HIS A 263 13.49 -6.63 -12.20
CA HIS A 263 13.61 -6.15 -13.58
C HIS A 263 15.01 -5.58 -13.80
N LEU A 264 15.95 -6.50 -14.06
CA LEU A 264 17.39 -6.25 -14.11
C LEU A 264 17.95 -6.38 -15.53
N GLU A 265 17.14 -6.70 -16.52
CA GLU A 265 17.53 -6.77 -17.92
C GLU A 265 17.52 -5.38 -18.57
N GLU A 266 18.32 -5.19 -19.62
CA GLU A 266 18.37 -3.91 -20.33
C GLU A 266 17.10 -3.66 -21.16
N THR A 267 16.39 -4.72 -21.52
CA THR A 267 15.13 -4.72 -22.26
C THR A 267 13.91 -4.55 -21.36
N ASP A 268 14.09 -4.57 -20.04
CA ASP A 268 12.97 -4.38 -19.12
C ASP A 268 12.39 -2.98 -19.30
N VAL A 269 11.07 -2.92 -19.48
CA VAL A 269 10.35 -1.68 -19.71
C VAL A 269 10.42 -0.84 -18.44
N ARG A 270 11.18 0.27 -18.51
CA ARG A 270 11.22 1.28 -17.46
C ARG A 270 10.32 2.44 -17.88
N ILE A 271 9.16 2.54 -17.26
CA ILE A 271 8.19 3.60 -17.55
C ILE A 271 8.45 4.74 -16.55
N PHE A 272 9.35 5.66 -16.86
CA PHE A 272 9.60 6.80 -15.97
C PHE A 272 10.11 8.05 -16.69
N GLU A 273 9.72 9.20 -16.13
CA GLU A 273 10.36 10.48 -16.36
C GLU A 273 11.20 10.82 -15.11
N PRO A 274 12.53 11.00 -15.23
CA PRO A 274 13.38 11.35 -14.11
C PRO A 274 12.88 12.61 -13.40
N ILE A 275 12.99 12.66 -12.07
CA ILE A 275 12.52 13.79 -11.26
C ILE A 275 13.13 15.14 -11.71
N TYR A 276 14.40 15.12 -12.14
CA TYR A 276 15.11 16.29 -12.62
C TYR A 276 14.63 16.76 -14.00
N GLU A 277 13.90 15.93 -14.76
CA GLU A 277 13.24 16.34 -16.00
C GLU A 277 11.78 16.76 -15.76
N PHE A 278 11.09 16.04 -14.87
CA PHE A 278 9.69 16.31 -14.51
C PHE A 278 9.51 17.67 -13.83
N LEU A 279 10.28 17.95 -12.77
CA LEU A 279 10.10 19.17 -11.97
C LEU A 279 10.31 20.45 -12.78
N PRO A 280 11.36 20.57 -13.64
CA PRO A 280 11.51 21.74 -14.50
C PRO A 280 10.38 21.91 -15.51
N LYS A 281 9.85 20.83 -16.10
CA LYS A 281 8.70 20.89 -17.01
C LYS A 281 7.45 21.39 -16.28
N LYS A 282 7.21 20.92 -15.05
CA LYS A 282 6.10 21.38 -14.20
C LYS A 282 6.27 22.84 -13.75
N ALA A 283 7.49 23.24 -13.41
CA ALA A 283 7.83 24.59 -12.97
C ALA A 283 7.74 25.64 -14.10
N HIS A 284 8.19 25.28 -15.29
CA HIS A 284 8.33 26.17 -16.44
C HIS A 284 7.79 25.51 -17.72
N PRO A 285 6.46 25.33 -17.84
CA PRO A 285 5.83 24.65 -18.98
C PRO A 285 5.99 25.39 -20.32
N ASP A 286 6.15 26.72 -20.27
CA ASP A 286 6.24 27.56 -21.48
C ASP A 286 7.60 28.27 -21.64
N ASP A 287 8.51 28.17 -20.67
CA ASP A 287 9.82 28.84 -20.69
C ASP A 287 10.96 27.81 -20.79
N ARG A 288 11.37 27.54 -22.03
CA ARG A 288 12.41 26.56 -22.35
C ARG A 288 13.75 26.89 -21.69
N THR A 289 14.17 28.15 -21.71
CA THR A 289 15.47 28.57 -21.17
C THR A 289 15.53 28.40 -19.66
N LYS A 290 14.46 28.78 -18.93
CA LYS A 290 14.40 28.54 -17.49
C LYS A 290 14.32 27.06 -17.15
N ARG A 291 13.59 26.27 -17.96
CA ARG A 291 13.51 24.81 -17.81
C ARG A 291 14.88 24.15 -17.93
N GLU A 292 15.59 24.38 -19.03
CA GLU A 292 16.90 23.78 -19.29
C GLU A 292 17.91 24.14 -18.19
N ARG A 293 17.89 25.39 -17.70
CA ARG A 293 18.76 25.82 -16.60
C ARG A 293 18.44 25.11 -15.29
N LEU A 294 17.16 24.93 -14.96
CA LEU A 294 16.74 24.24 -13.74
C LEU A 294 17.01 22.74 -13.83
N GLU A 295 16.75 22.15 -14.99
CA GLU A 295 17.04 20.74 -15.29
C GLU A 295 18.53 20.44 -15.13
N GLU A 296 19.42 21.23 -15.73
CA GLU A 296 20.87 21.02 -15.62
C GLU A 296 21.34 21.07 -14.16
N LYS A 297 20.86 22.05 -13.39
CA LYS A 297 21.16 22.15 -11.96
C LYS A 297 20.70 20.91 -11.20
N MET A 298 19.45 20.49 -11.41
CA MET A 298 18.87 19.33 -10.73
C MET A 298 19.55 18.03 -11.15
N ARG A 299 19.93 17.89 -12.43
CA ARG A 299 20.65 16.73 -12.96
C ARG A 299 22.00 16.57 -12.27
N GLN A 300 22.75 17.66 -12.09
CA GLN A 300 24.02 17.62 -11.33
C GLN A 300 23.82 17.19 -9.87
N GLU A 301 22.80 17.73 -9.18
CA GLU A 301 22.46 17.34 -7.81
C GLU A 301 22.01 15.86 -7.72
N TYR A 302 21.28 15.39 -8.73
CA TYR A 302 20.83 13.99 -8.85
C TYR A 302 22.02 13.06 -9.04
N ASP A 303 22.86 13.30 -10.05
CA ASP A 303 23.96 12.41 -10.42
C ASP A 303 24.97 12.25 -9.29
N ALA A 304 25.29 13.34 -8.58
CA ALA A 304 26.15 13.31 -7.40
C ALA A 304 25.53 12.43 -6.28
N ALA A 305 24.27 12.68 -5.93
CA ALA A 305 23.58 11.92 -4.88
C ALA A 305 23.39 10.44 -5.24
N TYR A 306 23.13 10.15 -6.51
CA TYR A 306 23.01 8.79 -7.04
C TYR A 306 24.34 8.05 -6.90
N ALA A 307 25.45 8.66 -7.33
CA ALA A 307 26.78 8.07 -7.25
C ALA A 307 27.23 7.82 -5.80
N ASP A 308 26.97 8.76 -4.90
CA ASP A 308 27.23 8.60 -3.47
C ASP A 308 26.43 7.43 -2.89
N GLN A 309 25.15 7.33 -3.23
CA GLN A 309 24.30 6.24 -2.75
C GLN A 309 24.71 4.88 -3.34
N ARG A 310 25.14 4.82 -4.60
CA ARG A 310 25.72 3.61 -5.20
C ARG A 310 26.94 3.12 -4.42
N THR A 311 27.78 4.05 -3.95
CA THR A 311 28.92 3.73 -3.08
C THR A 311 28.48 3.18 -1.73
N ALA A 312 27.47 3.79 -1.10
CA ALA A 312 26.88 3.28 0.14
C ALA A 312 26.27 1.88 -0.04
N ILE A 313 25.51 1.64 -1.10
CA ILE A 313 24.91 0.32 -1.41
C ILE A 313 25.99 -0.76 -1.58
N ARG A 314 27.08 -0.47 -2.29
CA ARG A 314 28.20 -1.41 -2.44
C ARG A 314 28.87 -1.72 -1.11
N LYS A 315 29.02 -0.72 -0.24
CA LYS A 315 29.59 -0.88 1.11
C LYS A 315 28.72 -1.77 1.99
N GLU A 316 27.40 -1.59 1.94
CA GLU A 316 26.44 -2.34 2.75
C GLU A 316 25.94 -3.63 2.07
N TRP A 317 26.54 -4.03 0.94
CA TRP A 317 26.17 -5.25 0.21
C TRP A 317 26.08 -6.50 1.08
N PRO A 318 27.00 -6.78 2.04
CA PRO A 318 26.88 -7.97 2.89
C PRO A 318 25.57 -8.04 3.70
N GLU A 319 25.04 -6.90 4.15
CA GLU A 319 23.78 -6.85 4.89
C GLU A 319 22.59 -6.99 3.94
N ILE A 320 22.65 -6.39 2.75
CA ILE A 320 21.65 -6.59 1.69
C ILE A 320 21.58 -8.06 1.27
N GLU A 321 22.74 -8.70 1.04
CA GLU A 321 22.84 -10.10 0.64
C GLU A 321 22.27 -11.02 1.73
N ARG A 322 22.59 -10.76 3.01
CA ARG A 322 22.02 -11.50 4.13
C ARG A 322 20.50 -11.38 4.19
N TYR A 323 19.97 -10.16 4.08
CA TYR A 323 18.54 -9.91 4.07
C TYR A 323 17.82 -10.63 2.92
N LEU A 324 18.37 -10.57 1.69
CA LEU A 324 17.78 -11.27 0.55
C LEU A 324 17.84 -12.80 0.71
N ILE A 325 18.89 -13.35 1.33
CA ILE A 325 18.98 -14.78 1.67
C ILE A 325 17.90 -15.19 2.68
N GLU A 326 17.64 -14.37 3.70
CA GLU A 326 16.54 -14.60 4.65
C GLU A 326 15.17 -14.59 3.94
N MET A 327 15.04 -13.77 2.89
CA MET A 327 13.85 -13.68 2.04
C MET A 327 13.80 -14.72 0.91
N ARG A 328 14.73 -15.70 0.84
CA ARG A 328 14.87 -16.65 -0.29
C ARG A 328 13.55 -17.30 -0.72
N ARG A 329 12.73 -17.75 0.23
CA ARG A 329 11.42 -18.39 -0.08
C ARG A 329 10.44 -17.41 -0.71
N ASN A 330 10.38 -16.18 -0.18
CA ASN A 330 9.50 -15.13 -0.69
C ASN A 330 9.95 -14.68 -2.09
N ILE A 331 11.25 -14.52 -2.31
CA ILE A 331 11.81 -14.15 -3.60
C ILE A 331 11.55 -15.23 -4.65
N HIS A 332 11.69 -16.51 -4.29
CA HIS A 332 11.38 -17.61 -5.20
C HIS A 332 9.88 -17.63 -5.58
N ALA A 333 8.99 -17.48 -4.58
CA ALA A 333 7.55 -17.42 -4.82
C ALA A 333 7.15 -16.21 -5.68
N TYR A 334 7.79 -15.06 -5.44
CA TYR A 334 7.52 -13.81 -6.14
C TYR A 334 8.04 -13.80 -7.58
N ALA A 335 9.32 -14.10 -7.77
CA ALA A 335 9.97 -13.98 -9.08
C ALA A 335 9.64 -15.16 -10.02
N GLY A 336 9.18 -16.28 -9.47
CA GLY A 336 9.02 -17.53 -10.24
C GLY A 336 10.35 -18.11 -10.75
N GLU A 337 11.48 -17.63 -10.23
CA GLU A 337 12.83 -17.96 -10.67
C GLU A 337 13.68 -18.55 -9.55
N VAL A 338 14.75 -19.25 -9.92
CA VAL A 338 15.75 -19.76 -8.97
C VAL A 338 16.44 -18.57 -8.29
N PHE A 339 16.42 -18.54 -6.96
CA PHE A 339 16.93 -17.44 -6.13
C PHE A 339 18.38 -17.04 -6.49
N GLU A 340 19.24 -18.01 -6.74
CA GLU A 340 20.65 -17.80 -7.07
C GLU A 340 20.83 -17.00 -8.37
N ARG A 341 19.92 -17.18 -9.34
CA ARG A 341 19.91 -16.41 -10.60
C ARG A 341 19.50 -14.97 -10.35
N VAL A 342 18.47 -14.74 -9.53
CA VAL A 342 18.06 -13.40 -9.09
C VAL A 342 19.21 -12.70 -8.37
N MET A 343 19.81 -13.35 -7.37
CA MET A 343 20.93 -12.80 -6.60
C MET A 343 22.14 -12.45 -7.48
N THR A 344 22.47 -13.30 -8.45
CA THR A 344 23.57 -13.03 -9.39
C THR A 344 23.30 -11.76 -10.19
N ARG A 345 22.08 -11.56 -10.69
CA ARG A 345 21.70 -10.35 -11.44
C ARG A 345 21.71 -9.09 -10.57
N VAL A 346 21.17 -9.17 -9.35
CA VAL A 346 21.19 -8.05 -8.38
C VAL A 346 22.63 -7.65 -8.08
N LYS A 347 23.49 -8.63 -7.75
CA LYS A 347 24.91 -8.40 -7.48
C LYS A 347 25.61 -7.77 -8.67
N ALA A 348 25.36 -8.26 -9.88
CA ALA A 348 25.90 -7.68 -11.11
C ALA A 348 25.50 -6.21 -11.25
N LYS A 349 24.23 -5.84 -10.97
CA LYS A 349 23.81 -4.43 -11.00
C LYS A 349 24.46 -3.58 -9.92
N VAL A 350 24.60 -4.06 -8.69
CA VAL A 350 25.27 -3.34 -7.59
C VAL A 350 26.72 -3.00 -7.95
N PHE A 351 27.44 -3.95 -8.57
CA PHE A 351 28.86 -3.80 -8.92
C PHE A 351 29.13 -3.35 -10.36
N SER A 352 28.09 -3.12 -11.17
CA SER A 352 28.22 -2.54 -12.52
C SER A 352 28.74 -1.09 -12.47
N GLY A 353 29.42 -0.64 -13.53
CA GLY A 353 29.86 0.75 -13.72
C GLY A 353 30.88 1.25 -12.69
N LYS A 354 32.16 0.96 -12.92
CA LYS A 354 33.28 1.69 -12.29
C LYS A 354 33.42 3.07 -12.91
#